data_AF-A0A943I745-F1
#
_entry.id   AF-A0A943I745-F1
#
_cell.length_a   1.000
_cell.length_b   1.000
_cell.length_c   1.000
_cell.angle_alpha   90.00
_cell.angle_beta   90.00
_cell.angle_gamma   90.00
#
_symmetry.space_group_name_H-M   'P 1'
#
loop_
_entity.id
_entity.type
_entity.pdbx_description
1 polymer ?
#
loop_
_entity_poly.entity_id
_entity_poly.type
_entity_poly.pdbx_seq_one_letter_code
_entity_poly.pdbx_strand_id
1 'polypeptide(L)'
;MNELEKYNVIKKLVDTYGNKHRAAIKLNVTIRTINRLIKKFNEDGKAGFIHSNRGRIPSSAISLDMKKQIIEDYVNNYSDTNFKHFSEIVYDDYHIKISNTTINNWLRELDILSPKARKKQKEILKRN
;
A
#
# COMPACT_ATOMS: atom_id res chain seq x y z
N MET A 1 -14.28 2.16 -5.48
CA MET A 1 -15.44 1.90 -4.61
C MET A 1 -14.94 1.65 -3.19
N ASN A 2 -15.43 2.42 -2.22
CA ASN A 2 -14.94 2.38 -0.84
C ASN A 2 -15.48 1.13 -0.11
N GLU A 3 -14.65 0.46 0.70
CA GLU A 3 -15.07 -0.66 1.55
C GLU A 3 -16.21 -0.25 2.50
N LEU A 4 -16.13 0.97 3.05
CA LEU A 4 -17.13 1.52 3.95
C LEU A 4 -18.47 1.73 3.25
N GLU A 5 -18.44 2.16 1.99
CA GLU A 5 -19.63 2.37 1.18
C GLU A 5 -20.36 1.06 0.88
N LYS A 6 -19.60 0.01 0.52
CA LYS A 6 -20.14 -1.35 0.35
C LYS A 6 -20.85 -1.82 1.62
N TYR A 7 -20.18 -1.69 2.76
CA TYR A 7 -20.74 -2.07 4.06
C TYR A 7 -22.03 -1.30 4.35
N ASN A 8 -22.02 0.03 4.24
CA ASN A 8 -23.17 0.85 4.58
C ASN A 8 -24.40 0.53 3.72
N VAL A 9 -24.21 0.28 2.43
CA VAL A 9 -25.33 -0.05 1.53
C VAL A 9 -25.86 -1.45 1.81
N ILE A 10 -25.01 -2.43 2.10
CA ILE A 10 -25.45 -3.79 2.40
C ILE A 10 -26.09 -3.86 3.79
N LYS A 11 -25.52 -3.17 4.79
CA LYS A 11 -26.13 -3.05 6.12
C LYS A 11 -27.55 -2.48 6.02
N LYS A 12 -27.71 -1.35 5.31
CA LYS A 12 -29.03 -0.76 5.09
C LYS A 12 -29.98 -1.73 4.37
N LEU A 13 -29.49 -2.43 3.35
CA LEU A 13 -30.29 -3.38 2.59
C LEU A 13 -30.83 -4.53 3.45
N VAL A 14 -29.99 -5.06 4.36
CA VAL A 14 -30.35 -6.13 5.29
C VAL A 14 -31.28 -5.61 6.40
N ASP A 15 -30.95 -4.47 7.01
CA ASP A 15 -31.75 -3.86 8.08
C ASP A 15 -33.19 -3.52 7.62
N THR A 16 -33.36 -3.07 6.38
CA THR A 16 -34.67 -2.63 5.85
C THR A 16 -35.34 -3.65 4.92
N TYR A 17 -34.77 -4.84 4.72
CA TYR A 17 -35.21 -5.82 3.71
C TYR A 17 -35.47 -5.20 2.32
N GLY A 18 -34.57 -4.30 1.88
CA GLY A 18 -34.78 -3.45 0.73
C GLY A 18 -34.61 -4.13 -0.65
N ASN A 19 -34.82 -3.37 -1.72
CA ASN A 19 -34.70 -3.87 -3.09
C ASN A 19 -33.22 -4.07 -3.51
N LYS A 20 -32.85 -5.33 -3.82
CA LYS A 20 -31.51 -5.73 -4.27
C LYS A 20 -31.06 -5.09 -5.59
N HIS A 21 -31.97 -4.84 -6.53
CA HIS A 21 -31.66 -4.16 -7.79
C HIS A 21 -31.23 -2.71 -7.56
N ARG A 22 -31.89 -2.02 -6.63
CA ARG A 22 -31.51 -0.64 -6.28
C ARG A 22 -30.12 -0.58 -5.65
N ALA A 23 -29.78 -1.55 -4.80
CA ALA A 23 -28.43 -1.67 -4.24
C ALA A 23 -27.40 -2.00 -5.32
N ALA A 24 -27.73 -2.89 -6.25
CA ALA A 24 -26.88 -3.24 -7.39
C ALA A 24 -26.54 -2.02 -8.25
N ILE A 25 -27.54 -1.21 -8.61
CA ILE A 25 -27.35 0.05 -9.34
C ILE A 25 -26.50 1.04 -8.54
N LYS A 26 -26.80 1.23 -7.25
CA LYS A 26 -26.07 2.16 -6.39
C LYS A 26 -24.59 1.80 -6.27
N LEU A 27 -24.28 0.52 -6.14
CA LEU A 27 -22.92 0.02 -6.01
C LEU A 27 -22.23 -0.23 -7.36
N ASN A 28 -22.95 -0.06 -8.48
CA ASN A 28 -22.53 -0.41 -9.83
C ASN A 28 -21.96 -1.85 -9.92
N VAL A 29 -22.70 -2.80 -9.35
CA VAL A 29 -22.35 -4.24 -9.36
C VAL A 29 -23.54 -5.08 -9.74
N THR A 30 -23.30 -6.33 -10.11
CA THR A 30 -24.38 -7.28 -10.41
C THR A 30 -25.13 -7.70 -9.13
N ILE A 31 -26.36 -8.18 -9.31
CA ILE A 31 -27.16 -8.76 -8.21
C ILE A 31 -26.46 -9.95 -7.56
N ARG A 32 -25.70 -10.74 -8.35
CA ARG A 32 -24.87 -11.83 -7.82
C ARG A 32 -23.85 -11.31 -6.81
N THR A 33 -23.21 -10.17 -7.09
CA THR A 33 -22.29 -9.52 -6.14
C THR A 33 -23.03 -9.04 -4.90
N ILE A 34 -24.23 -8.47 -5.03
CA ILE A 34 -25.06 -8.10 -3.87
C ILE A 34 -25.35 -9.31 -2.99
N ASN A 35 -25.78 -10.44 -3.56
CA ASN A 35 -26.03 -11.67 -2.79
C ASN A 35 -24.76 -12.18 -2.10
N ARG A 36 -23.59 -12.12 -2.75
CA ARG A 36 -22.30 -12.46 -2.13
C ARG A 36 -21.95 -11.53 -0.96
N LEU A 37 -22.21 -10.23 -1.11
CA LEU A 37 -21.96 -9.26 -0.05
C LEU A 37 -22.94 -9.42 1.13
N ILE A 38 -24.21 -9.76 0.89
CA ILE A 38 -25.17 -10.10 1.95
C ILE A 38 -24.69 -11.34 2.70
N LYS A 39 -24.27 -12.40 1.98
CA LYS A 39 -23.71 -13.59 2.61
C LYS A 39 -22.51 -13.24 3.49
N LYS A 40 -21.58 -12.44 2.96
CA LYS A 40 -20.39 -11.97 3.70
C LYS A 40 -20.74 -11.13 4.92
N PHE A 41 -21.76 -10.28 4.82
CA PHE A 41 -22.26 -9.49 5.95
C PHE A 41 -22.84 -10.38 7.05
N ASN A 42 -23.56 -11.44 6.69
CA ASN A 42 -24.14 -12.37 7.66
C ASN A 42 -23.08 -13.24 8.37
N GLU A 43 -22.01 -13.59 7.66
CA GLU A 43 -20.92 -14.42 8.20
C GLU A 43 -19.93 -13.60 9.05
N ASP A 44 -19.46 -12.46 8.51
CA ASP A 44 -18.32 -11.72 9.06
C ASP A 44 -18.68 -10.29 9.53
N GLY A 45 -19.95 -9.87 9.37
CA GLY A 45 -20.40 -8.52 9.69
C GLY A 45 -19.61 -7.43 8.95
N LYS A 46 -19.18 -6.41 9.69
CA LYS A 46 -18.34 -5.31 9.16
C LYS A 46 -16.94 -5.78 8.77
N ALA A 47 -16.37 -6.75 9.49
CA ALA A 47 -15.02 -7.25 9.26
C ALA A 47 -14.89 -7.89 7.88
N GLY A 48 -15.96 -8.52 7.38
CA GLY A 48 -16.01 -9.05 6.02
C GLY A 48 -15.77 -8.01 4.92
N PHE A 49 -16.00 -6.73 5.15
CA PHE A 49 -15.79 -5.72 4.10
C PHE A 49 -14.35 -5.21 4.04
N ILE A 50 -13.53 -5.55 5.03
CA ILE A 50 -12.10 -5.25 5.06
C ILE A 50 -11.40 -6.08 3.99
N HIS A 51 -10.56 -5.45 3.16
CA HIS A 51 -9.78 -6.19 2.16
C HIS A 51 -8.87 -7.22 2.82
N SER A 52 -8.87 -8.46 2.31
CA SER A 52 -8.13 -9.57 2.92
C SER A 52 -6.61 -9.42 2.86
N ASN A 53 -6.08 -8.52 2.00
CA ASN A 53 -4.65 -8.19 1.99
C ASN A 53 -4.31 -6.97 2.85
N ARG A 54 -5.29 -6.35 3.54
CA ARG A 54 -5.02 -5.23 4.44
C ARG A 54 -4.11 -5.72 5.57
N GLY A 55 -2.95 -5.10 5.72
CA GLY A 55 -1.97 -5.45 6.74
C GLY A 55 -1.18 -6.74 6.47
N ARG A 56 -1.44 -7.43 5.35
CA ARG A 56 -0.67 -8.62 4.97
C ARG A 56 0.61 -8.20 4.25
N ILE A 57 1.74 -8.67 4.74
CA ILE A 57 3.04 -8.52 4.05
C ILE A 57 3.11 -9.57 2.93
N PRO A 58 3.38 -9.17 1.66
CA PRO A 58 3.58 -10.12 0.57
C PRO A 58 4.77 -11.06 0.84
N SER A 59 4.71 -12.30 0.35
CA SER A 59 5.82 -13.25 0.49
C SER A 59 7.08 -12.82 -0.27
N SER A 60 6.93 -11.98 -1.29
CA SER A 60 8.03 -11.39 -2.06
C SER A 60 8.60 -10.10 -1.43
N ALA A 61 8.05 -9.65 -0.30
CA ALA A 61 8.55 -8.46 0.37
C ALA A 61 9.93 -8.73 0.96
N ILE A 62 10.80 -7.73 0.87
CA ILE A 62 12.11 -7.74 1.53
C ILE A 62 11.86 -7.71 3.05
N SER A 63 12.61 -8.53 3.79
CA SER A 63 12.47 -8.59 5.24
C SER A 63 12.78 -7.24 5.86
N LEU A 64 12.15 -6.95 7.00
CA LEU A 64 12.34 -5.67 7.69
C LEU A 64 13.81 -5.48 8.10
N ASP A 65 14.48 -6.56 8.51
CA ASP A 65 15.88 -6.54 8.91
C ASP A 65 16.80 -6.21 7.72
N MET A 66 16.54 -6.81 6.56
CA MET A 66 17.30 -6.52 5.34
C MET A 66 17.05 -5.08 4.86
N LYS A 67 15.81 -4.59 4.94
CA LYS A 67 15.51 -3.16 4.67
C LYS A 67 16.35 -2.25 5.58
N LYS A 68 16.40 -2.54 6.89
CA LYS A 68 17.17 -1.73 7.84
C LYS A 68 18.66 -1.76 7.52
N GLN A 69 19.21 -2.94 7.27
CA GLN A 69 20.62 -3.10 6.92
C GLN A 69 21.00 -2.27 5.69
N ILE A 70 20.19 -2.34 4.61
CA ILE A 70 20.43 -1.57 3.38
C ILE A 70 20.35 -0.06 3.62
N ILE A 71 19.43 0.40 4.47
CA ILE A 71 19.33 1.82 4.83
C ILE A 71 20.55 2.28 5.63
N GLU A 72 20.96 1.51 6.64
CA GLU A 72 22.13 1.82 7.47
C GLU A 72 23.40 1.89 6.63
N ASP A 73 23.57 0.94 5.70
CA ASP A 73 24.70 0.91 4.78
C ASP A 73 24.73 2.14 3.87
N TYR A 74 23.57 2.59 3.36
CA TYR A 74 23.48 3.84 2.61
C TYR A 74 23.96 5.04 3.45
N VAL A 75 23.44 5.16 4.68
CA VAL A 75 23.72 6.30 5.56
C VAL A 75 25.20 6.35 5.94
N ASN A 76 25.79 5.21 6.26
CA ASN A 76 27.15 5.13 6.76
C ASN A 76 28.21 5.20 5.65
N ASN A 77 27.95 4.55 4.51
CA ASN A 77 28.99 4.27 3.51
C ASN A 77 28.72 4.89 2.13
N TYR A 78 27.48 5.21 1.78
CA TYR A 78 27.10 5.58 0.40
C TYR A 78 26.23 6.84 0.27
N SER A 79 26.26 7.72 1.27
CA SER A 79 25.39 8.91 1.36
C SER A 79 25.58 9.92 0.21
N ASP A 80 26.72 9.88 -0.48
CA ASP A 80 27.08 10.70 -1.63
C ASP A 80 26.67 10.08 -2.98
N THR A 81 26.30 8.80 -2.99
CA THR A 81 25.85 8.11 -4.20
C THR A 81 24.41 8.49 -4.54
N ASN A 82 24.10 8.47 -5.83
CA ASN A 82 22.71 8.56 -6.26
C ASN A 82 22.01 7.20 -6.11
N PHE A 83 20.69 7.19 -5.94
CA PHE A 83 19.94 5.96 -5.66
C PHE A 83 19.93 4.94 -6.80
N LYS A 84 20.22 5.35 -8.04
CA LYS A 84 20.41 4.38 -9.13
C LYS A 84 21.70 3.60 -8.90
N HIS A 85 22.79 4.30 -8.63
CA HIS A 85 24.07 3.65 -8.38
C HIS A 85 24.03 2.80 -7.10
N PHE A 86 23.43 3.31 -6.02
CA PHE A 86 23.26 2.53 -4.80
C PHE A 86 22.43 1.25 -5.02
N SER A 87 21.43 1.29 -5.90
CA SER A 87 20.66 0.10 -6.29
C SER A 87 21.51 -0.97 -6.99
N GLU A 88 22.57 -0.57 -7.70
CA GLU A 88 23.51 -1.49 -8.35
C GLU A 88 24.41 -2.13 -7.27
N ILE A 89 24.95 -1.31 -6.36
CA ILE A 89 25.75 -1.77 -5.19
C ILE A 89 24.99 -2.79 -4.35
N VAL A 90 23.71 -2.52 -4.03
CA VAL A 90 22.88 -3.46 -3.26
C VAL A 90 22.72 -4.81 -3.94
N TYR A 91 22.65 -4.83 -5.28
CA TYR A 91 22.58 -6.08 -6.02
C TYR A 91 23.92 -6.84 -5.99
N ASP A 92 25.03 -6.13 -6.07
CA ASP A 92 26.35 -6.75 -6.04
C ASP A 92 26.68 -7.32 -4.66
N ASP A 93 26.36 -6.60 -3.58
CA ASP A 93 26.70 -6.99 -2.20
C ASP A 93 25.71 -7.98 -1.57
N TYR A 94 24.41 -7.79 -1.82
CA TYR A 94 23.35 -8.58 -1.17
C TYR A 94 22.63 -9.54 -2.13
N HIS A 95 22.87 -9.44 -3.44
CA HIS A 95 22.14 -10.19 -4.49
C HIS A 95 20.62 -9.96 -4.47
N ILE A 96 20.19 -8.78 -4.00
CA ILE A 96 18.78 -8.39 -3.95
C ILE A 96 18.51 -7.34 -5.02
N LYS A 97 17.57 -7.65 -5.92
CA LYS A 97 17.08 -6.70 -6.92
C LYS A 97 16.08 -5.75 -6.29
N ILE A 98 16.54 -4.54 -5.96
CA ILE A 98 15.71 -3.44 -5.47
C ILE A 98 15.65 -2.37 -6.55
N SER A 99 14.53 -1.68 -6.70
CA SER A 99 14.47 -0.52 -7.61
C SER A 99 14.98 0.75 -6.91
N ASN A 100 15.58 1.67 -7.65
CA ASN A 100 15.95 2.99 -7.14
C ASN A 100 14.77 3.76 -6.54
N THR A 101 13.54 3.48 -6.98
CA THR A 101 12.30 4.10 -6.49
C THR A 101 11.92 3.54 -5.13
N THR A 102 12.12 2.23 -4.92
CA THR A 102 11.95 1.59 -3.61
C THR A 102 12.94 2.17 -2.59
N ILE A 103 14.22 2.26 -2.95
CA ILE A 103 15.27 2.89 -2.12
C ILE A 103 14.90 4.34 -1.81
N ASN A 104 14.50 5.12 -2.82
CA ASN A 104 14.06 6.50 -2.63
C ASN A 104 12.87 6.60 -1.66
N ASN A 105 11.90 5.68 -1.72
CA ASN A 105 10.77 5.70 -0.79
C ASN A 105 11.20 5.40 0.64
N TRP A 106 12.05 4.38 0.83
CA TRP A 106 12.59 4.03 2.15
C TRP A 106 13.40 5.17 2.78
N LEU A 107 14.27 5.81 2.01
CA LEU A 107 15.10 6.90 2.50
C LEU A 107 14.29 8.20 2.71
N ARG A 108 13.23 8.41 1.93
CA ARG A 108 12.28 9.51 2.15
C ARG A 108 11.47 9.38 3.44
N GLU A 109 11.20 8.16 3.90
CA GLU A 109 10.59 7.94 5.23
C GLU A 109 11.49 8.46 6.37
N LEU A 110 12.79 8.64 6.08
CA LEU A 110 13.80 9.18 7.00
C LEU A 110 14.26 10.59 6.62
N ASP A 111 13.50 11.27 5.76
CA ASP A 111 13.81 12.61 5.23
C ASP A 111 15.15 12.72 4.46
N ILE A 112 15.71 11.59 4.02
CA ILE A 112 16.94 11.54 3.25
C ILE A 112 16.63 11.69 1.76
N LEU A 113 17.27 12.67 1.11
CA LEU A 113 17.15 12.92 -0.32
C LEU A 113 18.43 12.49 -1.06
N SER A 114 18.26 12.02 -2.28
CA SER A 114 19.41 11.77 -3.16
C SER A 114 20.23 13.05 -3.34
N PRO A 115 21.56 12.96 -3.45
CA PRO A 115 22.43 14.09 -3.79
C PRO A 115 22.00 14.84 -5.06
N LYS A 116 21.42 14.12 -6.04
CA LYS A 116 20.89 14.67 -7.29
C LYS A 116 19.40 15.07 -7.22
N ALA A 117 18.85 15.28 -6.02
CA ALA A 117 17.45 15.67 -5.85
C ALA A 117 17.16 17.06 -6.45
N ARG A 118 16.03 17.17 -7.16
CA ARG A 118 15.59 18.41 -7.80
C ARG A 118 15.11 19.42 -6.76
N LYS A 119 15.21 20.72 -7.08
CA LYS A 119 14.73 21.83 -6.23
C LYS A 119 13.31 21.58 -5.68
N LYS A 120 12.36 21.21 -6.55
CA LYS A 120 10.98 20.88 -6.15
C LYS A 120 10.91 19.82 -5.05
N GLN A 121 11.77 18.80 -5.09
CA GLN A 121 11.77 17.72 -4.10
C GLN A 121 12.30 18.21 -2.74
N LYS A 122 13.31 19.09 -2.75
CA LYS A 122 13.83 19.73 -1.54
C LYS A 122 12.76 20.63 -0.89
N GLU A 123 12.02 21.38 -1.71
CA GLU A 123 10.95 22.25 -1.22
C GLU A 123 9.75 21.49 -0.66
N ILE A 124 9.41 20.33 -1.20
CA ILE A 124 8.37 19.46 -0.63
C ILE A 124 8.78 18.96 0.75
N LEU A 125 10.04 18.55 0.92
CA LEU A 125 10.54 18.04 2.19
C LEU A 125 10.49 19.10 3.30
N LYS A 126 10.89 20.34 3.01
CA LYS A 126 10.85 21.46 3.97
C LYS A 126 9.45 21.85 4.45
N ARG A 127 8.40 21.42 3.76
CA ARG A 127 7.00 21.78 4.07
C ARG A 127 6.31 20.77 4.99
N ASN A 128 6.90 19.58 5.14
CA ASN A 128 6.47 18.55 6.08
C ASN A 128 7.16 18.76 7.43
#